data_AF-A0A3D3KLV3-F1
#
_entry.id   AF-A0A3D3KLV3-F1
#
_cell.length_a   1.000
_cell.length_b   1.000
_cell.length_c   1.000
_cell.angle_alpha   90.00
_cell.angle_beta   90.00
_cell.angle_gamma   90.00
#
_symmetry.space_group_name_H-M   'P 1'
#
loop_
_entity.id
_entity.type
_entity.pdbx_description
1 polymer ?
#
loop_
_entity_poly.entity_id
_entity_poly.type
_entity_poly.pdbx_seq_one_letter_code
_entity_poly.pdbx_strand_id
1 'polypeptide(L)'
;MKRSDALVKPAVHVEITGPAGTFTDWVFADEEDATPYTDGNFFLLYKQFGENIKDWKSTLRVIDGGEVVAEKTIEVNDPLKYGAYAFYQSSYDPENPKISGLQVARDPGVSLVYVGFSTLCFGIIFIFYLKPLVRRKIQTMKAEEEK
;
A
#
# COMPACT_ATOMS: atom_id res chain seq x y z
N MET A 1 -28.25 -36.48 -8.76
CA MET A 1 -26.90 -36.74 -9.28
C MET A 1 -25.92 -36.14 -8.27
N LYS A 2 -25.12 -36.95 -7.58
CA LYS A 2 -24.20 -36.49 -6.53
C LYS A 2 -23.04 -35.70 -7.17
N ARG A 3 -22.75 -34.50 -6.67
CA ARG A 3 -21.53 -33.73 -6.99
C ARG A 3 -20.32 -34.63 -6.72
N SER A 4 -19.43 -34.76 -7.70
CA SER A 4 -18.15 -35.46 -7.54
C SER A 4 -17.18 -34.61 -6.73
N ASP A 5 -16.49 -35.20 -5.75
CA ASP A 5 -15.47 -34.55 -4.90
C ASP A 5 -14.15 -34.25 -5.63
N ALA A 6 -14.07 -34.50 -6.93
CA ALA A 6 -12.95 -34.10 -7.76
C ALA A 6 -13.19 -32.68 -8.30
N LEU A 7 -12.15 -31.84 -8.28
CA LEU A 7 -12.09 -30.49 -8.86
C LEU A 7 -12.16 -30.59 -10.40
N VAL A 8 -13.32 -30.99 -10.92
CA VAL A 8 -13.55 -31.15 -12.36
C VAL A 8 -13.98 -29.80 -12.90
N LYS A 9 -12.98 -28.99 -13.28
CA LYS A 9 -13.06 -27.79 -14.12
C LYS A 9 -13.82 -26.60 -13.49
N PRO A 10 -13.12 -25.50 -13.17
CA PRO A 10 -13.79 -24.25 -12.78
C PRO A 10 -14.74 -23.81 -13.89
N ALA A 11 -15.95 -23.39 -13.51
CA ALA A 11 -16.94 -22.88 -14.43
C ALA A 11 -17.72 -21.73 -13.78
N VAL A 12 -18.19 -20.80 -14.59
CA VAL A 12 -19.05 -19.70 -14.16
C VAL A 12 -20.40 -19.86 -14.86
N HIS A 13 -21.46 -19.82 -14.07
CA HIS A 13 -22.83 -19.76 -14.56
C HIS A 13 -23.17 -18.30 -14.85
N VAL A 14 -23.48 -17.99 -16.11
CA VAL A 14 -23.78 -16.64 -16.56
C VAL A 14 -25.25 -16.57 -16.98
N GLU A 15 -25.96 -15.57 -16.47
CA GLU A 15 -27.32 -15.24 -16.87
C GLU A 15 -27.30 -13.82 -17.44
N ILE A 16 -27.69 -13.66 -18.70
CA ILE A 16 -27.71 -12.36 -19.39
C ILE A 16 -29.12 -12.08 -19.86
N THR A 17 -29.65 -10.93 -19.47
CA THR A 17 -30.95 -10.41 -19.90
C THR A 17 -30.73 -9.33 -20.96
N GLY A 18 -31.17 -9.58 -22.18
CA GLY A 18 -31.06 -8.66 -23.31
C GLY A 18 -32.39 -8.44 -24.04
N PRO A 19 -32.39 -7.65 -25.13
CA PRO A 19 -33.58 -7.39 -25.94
C PRO A 19 -34.21 -8.65 -26.55
N ALA A 20 -33.41 -9.70 -26.75
CA ALA A 20 -33.84 -10.99 -27.28
C ALA A 20 -34.39 -11.96 -26.21
N GLY A 21 -34.37 -11.56 -24.93
CA GLY A 21 -34.80 -12.40 -23.80
C GLY A 21 -33.70 -12.64 -22.77
N THR A 22 -33.99 -13.52 -21.81
CA THR A 22 -33.03 -14.00 -20.81
C THR A 22 -32.47 -15.34 -21.26
N PHE A 23 -31.16 -15.44 -21.31
CA PHE A 23 -30.43 -16.65 -21.66
C PHE A 23 -29.44 -17.01 -20.57
N THR A 24 -29.15 -18.29 -20.45
CA THR A 24 -28.35 -18.85 -19.37
C THR A 24 -27.39 -19.88 -19.94
N ASP A 25 -26.10 -19.76 -19.60
CA ASP A 25 -25.09 -20.70 -20.06
C ASP A 25 -23.96 -20.92 -19.03
N TRP A 26 -23.23 -22.02 -19.20
CA TRP A 26 -22.04 -22.35 -18.42
C TRP A 26 -20.79 -22.04 -19.23
N VAL A 27 -19.92 -21.18 -18.70
CA VAL A 27 -18.61 -20.91 -19.29
C VAL A 27 -17.55 -21.67 -18.49
N PHE A 28 -16.83 -22.57 -19.15
CA PHE A 28 -15.81 -23.41 -18.52
C PHE A 28 -14.40 -22.83 -18.70
N ALA A 29 -13.53 -23.08 -17.72
CA ALA A 29 -12.17 -22.55 -17.70
C ALA A 29 -11.19 -23.21 -18.68
N ASP A 30 -11.58 -24.33 -19.30
CA ASP A 30 -10.77 -25.08 -20.25
C ASP A 30 -11.07 -24.74 -21.72
N GLU A 31 -12.00 -23.84 -21.99
CA GLU A 31 -12.20 -23.29 -23.33
C GLU A 31 -11.15 -22.20 -23.60
N GLU A 32 -10.19 -22.51 -24.47
CA GLU A 32 -9.14 -21.56 -24.90
C GLU A 32 -9.69 -20.46 -25.81
N ASP A 33 -10.76 -20.77 -26.55
CA ASP A 33 -11.41 -19.87 -27.51
C ASP A 33 -12.67 -19.25 -26.93
N ALA A 34 -13.01 -18.04 -27.42
CA ALA A 34 -14.24 -17.37 -27.04
C ALA A 34 -15.45 -18.10 -27.65
N THR A 35 -16.40 -18.54 -26.83
CA THR A 35 -17.61 -19.22 -27.29
C THR A 35 -18.68 -18.22 -27.72
N PRO A 36 -19.28 -18.38 -28.92
CA PRO A 36 -20.37 -17.53 -29.36
C PRO A 36 -21.56 -17.70 -28.43
N TYR A 37 -22.08 -16.59 -27.93
CA TYR A 37 -23.25 -16.59 -27.07
C TYR A 37 -24.50 -16.99 -27.86
N THR A 38 -25.48 -17.59 -27.18
CA THR A 38 -26.68 -18.18 -27.78
C THR A 38 -27.51 -17.19 -28.61
N ASP A 39 -27.37 -15.88 -28.36
CA ASP A 39 -28.06 -14.82 -29.09
C ASP A 39 -27.30 -14.30 -30.34
N GLY A 40 -26.07 -14.77 -30.57
CA GLY A 40 -25.22 -14.41 -31.71
C GLY A 40 -24.58 -13.01 -31.66
N ASN A 41 -24.75 -12.23 -30.58
CA ASN A 41 -24.30 -10.84 -30.51
C ASN A 41 -22.98 -10.64 -29.74
N PHE A 42 -22.63 -11.57 -28.86
CA PHE A 42 -21.44 -11.48 -28.02
C PHE A 42 -20.73 -12.82 -27.93
N PHE A 43 -19.47 -12.79 -27.52
CA PHE A 43 -18.68 -13.99 -27.24
C PHE A 43 -18.32 -14.00 -25.75
N LEU A 44 -18.38 -15.17 -25.13
CA LEU A 44 -17.96 -15.39 -23.76
C LEU A 44 -16.55 -15.98 -23.75
N LEU A 45 -15.67 -15.45 -22.90
CA LEU A 45 -14.33 -15.97 -22.70
C LEU A 45 -14.06 -16.06 -21.21
N TYR A 46 -13.78 -17.26 -20.72
CA TYR A 46 -13.27 -17.44 -19.38
C TYR A 46 -11.74 -17.31 -19.42
N LYS A 47 -11.22 -16.19 -18.89
CA LYS A 47 -9.77 -16.02 -18.72
C LYS A 47 -9.42 -16.05 -17.25
N GLN A 48 -8.74 -17.09 -16.81
CA GLN A 48 -8.05 -17.07 -15.52
C GLN A 48 -6.84 -16.14 -15.65
N PHE A 49 -7.02 -14.88 -15.27
CA PHE A 49 -5.87 -14.05 -14.95
C PHE A 49 -5.20 -14.73 -13.76
N GLY A 50 -3.91 -15.06 -13.87
CA GLY A 50 -3.16 -15.74 -12.81
C GLY A 50 -3.30 -15.04 -11.45
N GLU A 51 -2.88 -15.70 -10.37
CA GLU A 51 -2.90 -15.10 -9.04
C GLU A 51 -2.21 -13.74 -9.06
N ASN A 52 -2.99 -12.67 -9.11
CA ASN A 52 -2.47 -11.33 -8.99
C ASN A 52 -2.06 -11.20 -7.54
N ILE A 53 -0.76 -11.21 -7.27
CA ILE A 53 -0.21 -10.98 -5.94
C ILE A 53 -0.65 -9.59 -5.49
N LYS A 54 -1.64 -9.57 -4.59
CA LYS A 54 -2.21 -8.32 -4.05
C LYS A 54 -1.35 -7.75 -2.93
N ASP A 55 -0.55 -8.60 -2.30
CA ASP A 55 0.27 -8.25 -1.14
C ASP A 55 1.49 -9.17 -1.07
N TRP A 56 2.64 -8.62 -0.69
CA TRP A 56 3.89 -9.35 -0.54
C TRP A 56 4.64 -8.81 0.66
N LYS A 57 5.01 -9.68 1.60
CA LYS A 57 5.58 -9.30 2.89
C LYS A 57 6.89 -10.01 3.15
N SER A 58 7.85 -9.28 3.68
CA SER A 58 9.16 -9.82 4.06
C SER A 58 9.50 -9.45 5.50
N THR A 59 9.84 -10.42 6.34
CA THR A 59 10.30 -10.13 7.71
C THR A 59 11.81 -9.90 7.71
N LEU A 60 12.23 -8.69 8.08
CA LEU A 60 13.64 -8.30 8.15
C LEU A 60 14.09 -8.14 9.60
N ARG A 61 15.33 -8.55 9.86
CA ARG A 61 16.03 -8.33 11.13
C ARG A 61 17.36 -7.64 10.87
N VAL A 62 17.64 -6.59 11.63
CA VAL A 62 18.93 -5.91 11.67
C VAL A 62 19.69 -6.45 12.88
N ILE A 63 20.90 -6.93 12.66
CA ILE A 63 21.77 -7.48 13.70
C ILE A 63 22.99 -6.56 13.81
N ASP A 64 23.24 -6.06 15.02
CA ASP A 64 24.42 -5.27 15.36
C ASP A 64 25.01 -5.82 16.66
N GLY A 65 26.33 -6.02 16.70
CA GLY A 65 27.00 -6.62 17.86
C GLY A 65 26.53 -8.03 18.26
N GLY A 66 25.83 -8.74 17.38
CA GLY A 66 25.23 -10.06 17.67
C GLY A 66 23.83 -10.00 18.29
N GLU A 67 23.28 -8.81 18.52
CA GLU A 67 21.92 -8.59 19.01
C GLU A 67 21.00 -8.14 17.86
N VAL A 68 19.74 -8.57 17.90
CA VAL A 68 18.72 -8.08 16.97
C VAL A 68 18.29 -6.69 17.44
N VAL A 69 18.77 -5.66 16.76
CA VAL A 69 18.51 -4.25 17.10
C VAL A 69 17.27 -3.66 16.43
N ALA A 70 16.75 -4.33 15.39
CA ALA A 70 15.46 -4.00 14.79
C ALA A 70 14.87 -5.23 14.10
N GLU A 71 13.55 -5.40 14.19
CA GLU A 71 12.80 -6.40 13.45
C GLU A 71 11.51 -5.78 12.92
N LYS A 72 11.21 -5.99 11.64
CA LYS A 72 9.98 -5.50 11.02
C LYS A 72 9.58 -6.37 9.83
N THR A 73 8.30 -6.66 9.72
CA THR A 73 7.70 -7.14 8.46
C THR A 73 7.45 -5.95 7.56
N ILE A 74 8.17 -5.89 6.44
CA ILE A 74 8.03 -4.84 5.43
C ILE A 74 7.05 -5.25 4.34
N GLU A 75 6.42 -4.26 3.75
CA GLU A 75 5.55 -4.37 2.58
C GLU A 75 5.83 -3.20 1.62
N VAL A 76 5.19 -3.18 0.45
CA VAL A 76 5.38 -2.11 -0.53
C VAL A 76 5.00 -0.76 0.10
N ASN A 77 5.90 0.22 0.00
CA ASN A 77 5.82 1.54 0.64
C ASN A 77 5.96 1.58 2.17
N ASP A 78 6.13 0.44 2.84
CA ASP A 78 6.39 0.39 4.28
C ASP A 78 7.77 -0.22 4.60
N PRO A 79 8.86 0.54 4.40
CA PRO A 79 10.22 0.04 4.59
C PRO A 79 10.58 -0.14 6.08
N LEU A 80 11.62 -0.94 6.34
CA LEU A 80 12.33 -0.95 7.63
C LEU A 80 13.36 0.19 7.59
N LYS A 81 13.32 1.08 8.58
CA LYS A 81 14.31 2.16 8.72
C LYS A 81 15.14 1.93 9.98
N TYR A 82 16.46 2.00 9.84
CA TYR A 82 17.38 1.86 10.95
C TYR A 82 18.57 2.81 10.75
N GLY A 83 18.71 3.79 11.64
CA GLY A 83 19.72 4.85 11.52
C GLY A 83 19.59 5.63 10.20
N ALA A 84 20.69 5.70 9.44
CA ALA A 84 20.72 6.32 8.11
C ALA A 84 20.22 5.40 6.99
N TYR A 85 19.83 4.16 7.29
CA TYR A 85 19.46 3.16 6.29
C TYR A 85 17.96 2.94 6.21
N ALA A 86 17.46 2.72 5.00
CA ALA A 86 16.11 2.29 4.73
C ALA A 86 16.12 1.07 3.79
N PHE A 87 15.39 0.04 4.18
CA PHE A 87 15.26 -1.22 3.47
C PHE A 87 13.87 -1.30 2.85
N TYR A 88 13.83 -1.19 1.52
CA TYR A 88 12.62 -1.22 0.72
C TYR A 88 12.45 -2.58 0.07
N GLN A 89 11.20 -2.98 -0.10
CA GLN A 89 10.85 -4.10 -0.97
C GLN A 89 10.74 -3.57 -2.40
N SER A 90 11.67 -3.96 -3.27
CA SER A 90 11.75 -3.44 -4.64
C SER A 90 11.18 -4.40 -5.69
N SER A 91 11.19 -5.70 -5.42
CA SER A 91 10.65 -6.71 -6.33
C SER A 91 10.27 -8.00 -5.60
N TYR A 92 9.47 -8.82 -6.27
CA TYR A 92 9.12 -10.17 -5.85
C TYR A 92 9.23 -11.12 -7.05
N ASP A 93 9.37 -12.41 -6.77
CA ASP A 93 9.37 -13.47 -7.78
C ASP A 93 8.07 -14.30 -7.66
N PRO A 94 7.12 -14.16 -8.59
CA PRO A 94 5.87 -14.94 -8.54
C PRO A 94 6.09 -16.45 -8.67
N GLU A 95 7.18 -16.90 -9.30
CA GLU A 95 7.50 -18.33 -9.44
C GLU A 95 8.23 -18.87 -8.20
N ASN A 96 8.84 -18.00 -7.39
CA ASN A 96 9.57 -18.37 -6.19
C ASN A 96 9.21 -17.50 -4.97
N PRO A 97 8.21 -17.91 -4.16
CA PRO A 97 7.71 -17.14 -3.02
C PRO A 97 8.69 -16.96 -1.85
N LYS A 98 9.89 -17.54 -1.95
CA LYS A 98 10.94 -17.42 -0.94
C LYS A 98 11.93 -16.29 -1.23
N ILE A 99 11.85 -15.66 -2.40
CA ILE A 99 12.81 -14.65 -2.84
C ILE A 99 12.12 -13.29 -2.88
N SER A 100 12.71 -12.33 -2.17
CA SER A 100 12.32 -10.91 -2.21
C SER A 100 13.51 -10.07 -2.67
N GLY A 101 13.27 -9.14 -3.59
CA GLY A 101 14.24 -8.11 -3.93
C GLY A 101 14.21 -6.98 -2.91
N LEU A 102 15.36 -6.71 -2.30
CA LEU A 102 15.52 -5.64 -1.31
C LEU A 102 16.41 -4.53 -1.86
N GLN A 103 15.94 -3.30 -1.75
CA GLN A 103 16.74 -2.11 -2.05
C GLN A 103 17.15 -1.45 -0.73
N VAL A 104 18.44 -1.14 -0.61
CA VAL A 104 19.01 -0.45 0.55
C VAL A 104 19.35 0.97 0.15
N ALA A 105 18.71 1.95 0.78
CA ALA A 105 19.02 3.37 0.64
C ALA A 105 19.74 3.88 1.89
N ARG A 106 20.65 4.85 1.72
CA ARG A 106 21.39 5.48 2.82
C ARG A 106 21.28 7.01 2.74
N ASP A 107 20.52 7.60 3.66
CA ASP A 107 20.22 9.03 3.70
C ASP A 107 20.56 9.63 5.07
N PRO A 108 21.85 9.83 5.41
CA PRO A 108 22.26 10.32 6.73
C PRO A 108 21.85 11.77 7.00
N GLY A 109 21.60 12.55 5.95
CA GLY A 109 21.22 13.96 6.05
C GLY A 109 19.75 14.19 6.43
N VAL A 110 18.91 13.14 6.46
CA VAL A 110 17.46 13.32 6.68
C VAL A 110 17.17 13.97 8.03
N SER A 111 17.91 13.61 9.08
CA SER A 111 17.76 14.22 10.42
C SER A 111 18.05 15.72 10.39
N LEU A 112 19.08 16.15 9.64
CA LEU A 112 19.43 17.57 9.50
C LEU A 112 18.31 18.35 8.77
N VAL A 113 17.74 17.76 7.72
CA VAL A 113 16.61 18.36 6.99
C VAL A 113 15.41 18.57 7.91
N TYR A 114 15.06 17.57 8.74
CA TYR A 114 13.96 17.70 9.69
C TYR A 114 14.21 18.78 10.75
N VAL A 115 15.43 18.89 11.29
CA VAL A 115 15.78 19.95 12.24
C VAL A 115 15.63 21.35 11.60
N GLY A 116 16.07 21.52 10.36
CA GLY A 116 15.89 22.77 9.63
C GLY A 116 14.41 23.11 9.43
N PHE A 117 13.63 22.14 8.96
CA PHE A 117 12.19 22.32 8.76
C PHE A 117 11.45 22.63 10.07
N SER A 118 11.75 21.91 11.15
CA SER A 118 11.17 22.18 12.48
C SER A 118 11.51 23.57 12.99
N THR A 119 12.74 24.05 12.75
CA THR A 119 13.17 25.41 13.12
C THR A 119 12.37 26.47 12.37
N LEU A 120 12.14 26.26 11.07
CA LEU A 120 11.30 27.15 10.25
C LEU A 120 9.85 27.18 10.75
N CYS A 121 9.24 26.02 10.99
CA CYS A 121 7.88 25.94 11.55
C CYS A 121 7.78 26.65 12.91
N PHE A 122 8.77 26.43 13.79
CA PHE A 122 8.81 27.08 15.09
C PHE A 122 8.93 28.60 14.98
N GLY A 123 9.75 29.12 14.06
CA GLY A 123 9.86 30.56 13.81
C GLY A 123 8.53 31.19 13.41
N ILE A 124 7.75 30.52 12.56
CA ILE A 124 6.40 30.97 12.18
C ILE A 124 5.47 30.97 13.40
N ILE A 125 5.43 29.88 14.17
CA ILE A 125 4.61 29.78 15.38
C ILE A 125 4.99 30.90 16.38
N PHE A 126 6.27 31.17 16.55
CA PHE A 126 6.76 32.21 17.44
C PHE A 126 6.29 33.61 17.02
N ILE A 127 6.41 33.96 15.74
CA ILE A 127 6.03 35.27 15.22
C ILE A 127 4.52 35.49 15.34
N PHE A 128 3.70 34.50 14.97
CA PHE A 128 2.25 34.66 14.88
C PHE A 128 1.52 34.45 16.22
N TYR A 129 2.06 33.64 17.14
CA TYR A 129 1.34 33.27 18.36
C TYR A 129 2.03 33.77 19.62
N LEU A 130 3.34 33.53 19.79
CA LEU A 130 4.03 33.91 21.02
C LEU A 130 4.28 35.43 21.11
N LYS A 131 4.80 36.04 20.04
CA LYS A 131 5.11 37.47 20.00
C LYS A 131 3.89 38.38 20.28
N PRO A 132 2.70 38.16 19.69
CA PRO A 132 1.53 38.99 20.00
C PRO A 132 1.01 38.78 21.43
N LEU A 133 1.09 37.57 21.99
CA LEU A 133 0.70 37.34 23.39
C LEU A 133 1.63 38.06 24.37
N VAL A 134 2.95 37.97 24.15
CA VAL A 134 3.95 38.66 24.96
C VAL A 134 3.79 40.17 24.85
N ARG A 135 3.57 40.70 23.63
CA ARG A 135 3.32 42.12 23.41
C ARG A 135 2.08 42.61 24.15
N ARG A 136 0.98 41.85 24.10
CA ARG A 136 -0.25 42.17 24.85
C ARG A 136 0.04 42.23 26.35
N LYS A 137 0.69 41.20 26.90
CA LYS A 137 0.99 41.12 28.35
C LYS A 137 1.86 42.29 28.83
N ILE A 138 2.89 42.67 28.06
CA ILE A 138 3.75 43.81 28.39
C ILE A 138 2.96 45.13 28.36
N GLN A 139 2.04 45.30 27.42
CA GLN A 139 1.19 46.49 27.35
C GLN A 139 0.22 46.59 28.53
N THR A 140 -0.37 45.48 28.97
CA THR A 140 -1.24 45.48 30.16
C THR A 140 -0.48 45.81 31.42
N MET A 141 0.71 45.23 31.61
CA MET A 141 1.54 45.50 32.81
C MET A 141 1.96 46.97 32.92
N LYS A 142 2.35 47.61 31.80
CA LYS A 142 2.66 49.05 31.80
C LYS A 142 1.46 49.93 32.11
N ALA A 143 0.27 49.55 31.66
CA ALA A 143 -0.96 50.30 31.93
C ALA A 143 -1.44 50.17 33.39
N GLU A 144 -1.03 49.12 34.11
CA GLU A 144 -1.28 48.96 35.55
C GLU A 144 -0.29 49.76 36.41
N GLU A 145 0.97 49.93 35.98
CA GLU A 145 1.97 50.73 36.71
C GLU A 145 1.73 52.25 36.64
N GLU A 146 1.09 52.75 35.58
CA GLU A 146 0.77 54.18 35.40
C GLU A 146 -0.52 54.64 36.10
N LYS A 147 -1.21 53.76 36.82
CA LYS A 147 -2.53 54.00 37.42
C LYS A 147 -2.46 54.10 38.95
#